data_AF-A0AAV4DHH9-F1
#
_entry.id   AF-A0AAV4DHH9-F1
#
_cell.length_a   1.000
_cell.length_b   1.000
_cell.length_c   1.000
_cell.angle_alpha   90.00
_cell.angle_beta   90.00
_cell.angle_gamma   90.00
#
_symmetry.space_group_name_H-M   'P 1'
#
loop_
_entity.id
_entity.type
_entity.pdbx_description
1 polymer ?
#
loop_
_entity_poly.entity_id
_entity_poly.type
_entity_poly.pdbx_seq_one_letter_code
_entity_poly.pdbx_strand_id
1 'polypeptide(L)'
;MIRTNRRVKQKEIADEVGILKELVHHIVTTILGYRKVSARWVPRQLNVEMKAQRKDMCTQLLERYNAEGEAFLQRILTGDESWVHHYDPEC
;
A
#
# COMPACT_ATOMS: atom_id res chain seq x y z
N MET A 1 12.58 -13.49 -12.00
CA MET A 1 12.58 -12.02 -12.19
C MET A 1 11.37 -11.32 -11.55
N ILE A 2 10.16 -11.39 -12.13
CA ILE A 2 8.99 -10.58 -11.68
C ILE A 2 8.54 -10.92 -10.24
N ARG A 3 8.57 -12.20 -9.85
CA ARG A 3 8.22 -12.63 -8.48
C ARG A 3 9.22 -12.11 -7.43
N THR A 4 10.49 -12.05 -7.79
CA THR A 4 11.59 -11.59 -6.92
C THR A 4 11.59 -10.06 -6.80
N ASN A 5 11.38 -9.35 -7.91
CA ASN A 5 11.29 -7.90 -7.94
C ASN A 5 10.02 -7.45 -8.68
N ARG A 6 8.99 -7.07 -7.92
CA ARG A 6 7.71 -6.59 -8.47
C ARG A 6 7.81 -5.22 -9.16
N ARG A 7 8.96 -4.54 -9.09
CA ARG A 7 9.23 -3.24 -9.71
C ARG A 7 10.13 -3.34 -10.95
N VAL A 8 10.47 -4.55 -11.39
CA VAL A 8 11.29 -4.77 -12.59
C VAL A 8 10.61 -4.17 -13.84
N LYS A 9 11.39 -3.52 -14.69
CA LYS A 9 10.89 -2.94 -15.94
C LYS A 9 10.84 -4.02 -17.03
N GLN A 10 9.83 -3.96 -17.90
CA GLN A 10 9.74 -4.88 -19.05
C GLN A 10 10.96 -4.81 -19.96
N LYS A 11 11.64 -3.65 -20.04
CA LYS A 11 12.90 -3.50 -20.77
C LYS A 11 14.04 -4.33 -20.14
N GLU A 12 14.17 -4.31 -18.81
CA GLU A 12 15.19 -5.09 -18.12
C GLU A 12 14.98 -6.60 -18.33
N ILE A 13 13.72 -7.05 -18.36
CA ILE A 13 13.37 -8.44 -18.70
C ILE A 13 13.73 -8.75 -20.16
N ALA A 14 13.42 -7.84 -21.09
CA ALA A 14 13.72 -7.99 -22.50
C ALA A 14 15.24 -8.14 -22.74
N ASP A 15 16.01 -7.28 -22.09
CA ASP A 15 17.48 -7.26 -22.18
C ASP A 15 18.08 -8.54 -21.55
N GLU A 16 17.55 -9.02 -20.42
CA GLU A 16 18.05 -10.24 -19.75
C GLU A 16 17.70 -11.53 -20.50
N VAL A 17 16.50 -11.62 -21.08
CA VAL A 17 16.01 -12.83 -21.77
C VAL A 17 16.36 -12.80 -23.28
N GLY A 18 16.83 -11.66 -23.80
CA GLY A 18 17.19 -11.50 -25.21
C GLY A 18 15.99 -11.50 -26.16
N ILE A 19 14.83 -11.02 -25.70
CA ILE A 19 13.60 -10.97 -26.51
C ILE A 19 13.07 -9.54 -26.65
N LEU A 20 12.23 -9.33 -27.65
CA LEU A 20 11.58 -8.03 -27.84
C LEU A 20 10.69 -7.66 -26.65
N LYS A 21 10.73 -6.39 -26.26
CA LYS A 21 9.91 -5.83 -25.18
C LYS A 21 8.41 -6.07 -25.38
N GLU A 22 7.92 -6.04 -26.61
CA GLU A 22 6.51 -6.30 -26.93
C GLU A 22 6.12 -7.77 -26.63
N LEU A 23 7.03 -8.71 -26.86
CA LEU A 23 6.83 -10.10 -26.49
C LEU A 23 6.84 -10.28 -24.98
N VAL A 24 7.74 -9.58 -24.27
CA VAL A 24 7.70 -9.51 -22.79
C VAL A 24 6.35 -8.98 -22.33
N HIS A 25 5.85 -7.90 -22.95
CA HIS A 25 4.55 -7.35 -22.59
C HIS A 25 3.45 -8.40 -22.71
N HIS A 26 3.35 -9.06 -23.87
CA HIS A 26 2.36 -10.12 -24.12
C HIS A 26 2.46 -11.28 -23.12
N ILE A 27 3.66 -11.78 -22.86
CA ILE A 27 3.87 -12.87 -21.90
C ILE A 27 3.43 -12.43 -20.50
N VAL A 28 3.85 -11.24 -20.06
CA VAL A 28 3.56 -10.73 -18.72
C VAL A 28 2.07 -10.49 -18.51
N THR A 29 1.39 -9.83 -19.46
CA THR A 29 0.00 -9.45 -19.28
C THR A 29 -0.98 -10.55 -19.67
N THR A 30 -0.73 -11.25 -20.78
CA THR A 30 -1.72 -12.16 -21.37
C THR A 30 -1.50 -13.60 -20.93
N ILE A 31 -0.26 -14.09 -20.99
CA ILE A 31 0.05 -15.49 -20.64
C ILE A 31 0.11 -15.67 -19.12
N LEU A 32 0.80 -14.75 -18.43
CA LEU A 32 1.00 -14.83 -16.98
C LEU A 32 -0.07 -14.06 -16.18
N GLY A 33 -0.88 -13.23 -16.83
CA GLY A 33 -1.98 -12.50 -16.18
C GLY A 33 -1.55 -11.39 -15.22
N TYR A 34 -0.31 -10.90 -15.29
CA TYR A 34 0.16 -9.81 -14.44
C TYR A 34 -0.38 -8.46 -14.94
N ARG A 35 -0.79 -7.62 -14.00
CA ARG A 35 -1.16 -6.22 -14.26
C ARG A 35 -0.19 -5.27 -13.59
N LYS A 36 0.08 -4.13 -14.24
CA LYS A 36 0.82 -3.04 -13.61
C LYS A 36 -0.07 -2.42 -12.52
N VAL A 37 0.41 -2.46 -11.28
CA VAL A 37 -0.23 -1.77 -10.16
C VAL A 37 0.58 -0.54 -9.80
N SER A 38 -0.08 0.58 -9.48
CA SER A 38 0.60 1.76 -8.95
C SER A 38 1.10 1.47 -7.54
N ALA A 39 2.30 1.99 -7.23
CA ALA A 39 2.75 2.02 -5.85
C ALA A 39 1.82 2.95 -5.06
N ARG A 40 1.42 2.53 -3.86
CA ARG A 40 0.64 3.35 -2.94
C ARG A 40 1.61 4.10 -2.03
N TRP A 41 1.35 5.38 -1.80
CA TRP A 41 2.06 6.16 -0.77
C TRP A 41 1.68 5.62 0.62
N VAL A 42 2.69 5.38 1.44
CA VAL A 42 2.53 4.96 2.84
C VAL A 42 3.10 6.07 3.72
N PRO A 43 2.37 6.58 4.73
CA PRO A 43 2.78 7.76 5.49
C PRO A 43 4.16 7.64 6.16
N ARG A 44 4.54 6.43 6.58
CA ARG A 44 5.80 6.18 7.27
C ARG A 44 6.28 4.75 7.05
N GLN A 45 7.59 4.57 6.93
CA GLN A 45 8.22 3.26 6.98
C GLN A 45 8.35 2.81 8.44
N LEU A 46 7.59 1.78 8.82
CA LEU A 46 7.60 1.23 10.17
C LEU A 46 8.72 0.19 10.34
N ASN A 47 9.41 0.23 11.49
CA ASN A 47 10.30 -0.84 11.92
C ASN A 47 9.49 -2.06 12.42
N VAL A 48 10.19 -3.11 12.87
CA VAL A 48 9.55 -4.37 13.28
C VAL A 48 8.72 -4.17 14.55
N GLU A 49 9.24 -3.39 15.49
CA GLU A 49 8.65 -3.12 16.79
C GLU A 49 7.36 -2.31 16.66
N MET A 50 7.37 -1.24 15.86
CA MET A 50 6.18 -0.42 15.56
C MET A 50 5.09 -1.25 14.87
N LYS A 51 5.46 -2.20 14.00
CA LYS A 51 4.48 -3.11 13.38
C LYS A 51 3.87 -4.06 14.40
N ALA A 52 4.69 -4.61 15.30
CA ALA A 52 4.22 -5.48 16.36
C ALA A 52 3.27 -4.73 17.31
N GLN A 53 3.65 -3.55 17.79
CA GLN A 53 2.80 -2.69 18.62
C GLN A 53 1.48 -2.34 17.92
N ARG A 54 1.53 -1.96 16.64
CA ARG A 54 0.31 -1.65 15.88
C ARG A 54 -0.62 -2.87 15.77
N LYS A 55 -0.07 -4.07 15.52
CA LYS A 55 -0.86 -5.31 15.45
C LYS A 55 -1.50 -5.62 16.81
N ASP A 56 -0.74 -5.50 17.89
CA ASP A 56 -1.19 -5.76 19.24
C ASP A 56 -2.35 -4.83 19.64
N MET A 57 -2.18 -3.51 19.48
CA MET A 57 -3.26 -2.54 19.72
C MET A 57 -4.51 -2.84 18.89
N CYS A 58 -4.37 -3.13 17.58
CA CYS A 58 -5.51 -3.47 16.74
C CYS A 58 -6.22 -4.74 17.19
N THR A 59 -5.47 -5.73 17.71
CA THR A 59 -6.04 -6.99 18.21
C THR A 59 -6.86 -6.73 19.47
N GLN A 60 -6.31 -5.97 20.42
CA GLN A 60 -7.02 -5.61 21.66
C GLN A 60 -8.28 -4.78 21.37
N LEU A 61 -8.21 -3.81 20.45
CA LEU A 61 -9.37 -3.01 20.05
C LEU A 61 -10.45 -3.88 19.37
N LEU A 62 -10.04 -4.86 18.57
CA LEU A 62 -10.97 -5.80 17.92
C LEU A 62 -11.63 -6.73 18.94
N GLU A 63 -10.87 -7.27 19.90
CA GLU A 63 -11.41 -8.09 20.99
C GLU A 63 -12.43 -7.32 21.81
N ARG A 64 -12.12 -6.06 22.12
CA ARG A 64 -13.02 -5.16 22.83
C ARG A 64 -14.30 -4.89 22.04
N TYR A 65 -14.18 -4.62 20.74
CA TYR A 65 -15.34 -4.48 19.86
C TYR A 65 -16.18 -5.77 19.82
N ASN A 66 -15.56 -6.95 19.77
CA ASN A 66 -16.30 -8.21 19.79
C ASN A 66 -17.06 -8.45 21.11
N ALA A 67 -16.56 -7.92 22.23
CA ALA A 67 -17.21 -8.05 23.54
C ALA A 67 -18.33 -7.01 23.74
N GLU A 68 -18.13 -5.77 23.29
CA GLU A 68 -19.02 -4.64 23.62
C GLU A 68 -19.87 -4.16 22.42
N GLY A 69 -19.54 -4.59 21.20
CA GLY A 69 -20.23 -4.20 19.96
C GLY A 69 -20.23 -2.69 19.71
N GLU A 70 -21.33 -2.20 19.13
CA GLU A 70 -21.53 -0.78 18.81
C GLU A 70 -21.45 0.14 20.03
N ALA A 71 -21.77 -0.35 21.23
CA ALA A 71 -21.67 0.45 22.45
C ALA A 71 -20.23 0.90 22.72
N PHE A 72 -19.22 0.16 22.27
CA PHE A 72 -17.82 0.61 22.32
C PHE A 72 -17.58 1.79 21.37
N LEU A 73 -18.00 1.68 20.12
CA LEU A 73 -17.78 2.72 19.12
C LEU A 73 -18.50 4.03 19.48
N GLN A 74 -19.73 3.94 20.00
CA GLN A 74 -20.53 5.11 20.41
C GLN A 74 -19.91 5.95 21.53
N ARG A 75 -18.96 5.39 22.29
CA ARG A 75 -18.23 6.11 23.35
C ARG A 75 -16.92 6.74 22.87
N ILE A 76 -16.50 6.49 21.63
CA ILE A 76 -15.26 7.04 21.09
C ILE A 76 -15.51 8.47 20.62
N LEU A 77 -14.83 9.42 21.26
CA LEU A 77 -14.66 10.78 20.76
C LEU A 77 -13.25 10.91 20.20
N THR A 78 -13.11 11.32 18.94
CA THR A 78 -11.82 11.51 18.26
C THR A 78 -11.75 12.89 17.62
N GLY A 79 -10.55 13.43 17.51
CA GLY A 79 -10.26 14.70 16.86
C GLY A 79 -8.81 14.72 16.38
N ASP A 80 -8.57 15.45 15.30
CA ASP A 80 -7.22 15.69 14.76
C ASP A 80 -7.21 17.06 14.07
N GLU A 81 -6.01 17.62 13.89
CA GLU A 81 -5.84 18.91 13.24
C GLU A 81 -5.47 18.71 11.77
N SER A 82 -6.01 19.56 10.90
CA SER A 82 -5.69 19.54 9.47
C SER A 82 -5.32 20.94 9.01
N TRP A 83 -4.26 21.03 8.21
CA TRP A 83 -3.83 22.29 7.62
C TRP A 83 -4.85 22.78 6.60
N VAL A 84 -5.27 24.04 6.73
CA VAL A 84 -6.10 24.73 5.74
C VAL A 84 -5.19 25.61 4.90
N HIS A 85 -5.08 25.29 3.61
CA HIS A 85 -4.30 26.09 2.68
C HIS A 85 -5.10 27.32 2.24
N HIS A 86 -4.56 28.52 2.46
CA HIS A 86 -5.06 29.75 1.85
C HIS A 86 -4.27 30.02 0.57
N TYR A 87 -4.95 30.05 -0.57
CA TYR A 87 -4.33 30.34 -1.86
C TYR A 87 -4.29 31.85 -2.09
N ASP A 88 -3.09 32.40 -2.20
CA ASP A 88 -2.86 33.79 -2.62
C ASP A 88 -2.41 33.80 -4.09
N PRO A 89 -3.24 34.32 -5.01
CA PRO A 89 -2.92 34.36 -6.44
C PRO A 89 -1.92 35.47 -6.84
N GLU A 90 -1.49 36.36 -5.93
CA GLU A 90 -0.68 37.55 -6.27
C GLU A 90 0.80 37.50 -5.83
N CYS A 91 1.35 36.31 -5.51
CA CYS A 91 2.78 36.12 -5.20
C CYS A 91 3.61 35.59 -6.39
#